data_AF-A0A1F8N2T9-F1
#
_entry.id   AF-A0A1F8N2T9-F1
#
_cell.length_a   1.000
_cell.length_b   1.000
_cell.length_c   1.000
_cell.angle_alpha   90.00
_cell.angle_beta   90.00
_cell.angle_gamma   90.00
#
_symmetry.space_group_name_H-M   'P 1'
#
loop_
_entity.id
_entity.type
_entity.pdbx_description
1 polymer ?
#
loop_
_entity_poly.entity_id
_entity_poly.type
_entity_poly.pdbx_seq_one_letter_code
_entity_poly.pdbx_strand_id
1 'polypeptide(L)' 'MSDPFYEAGLKVRGRIERVFGEGKGGHGLGRCRYLGLARYGVQAYLTAIVINLKQMVRQLTGVALKDDTKPKLKLQAA' A
#
# COMPACT_ATOMS: atom_id res chain seq x y z
N MET A 1 25.97 0.26 19.34
CA MET A 1 24.66 0.44 19.99
C MET A 1 23.69 0.81 18.87
N SER A 2 22.75 -0.06 18.50
CA SER A 2 21.71 0.34 17.54
C SER A 2 20.79 1.35 18.23
N ASP A 3 20.52 2.46 17.54
CA ASP A 3 19.64 3.51 18.05
C ASP A 3 18.24 2.92 18.34
N PRO A 4 17.65 3.16 19.54
CA PRO A 4 16.35 2.60 19.90
C PRO A 4 15.22 2.90 18.90
N PHE A 5 15.28 4.04 18.19
CA PHE A 5 14.28 4.38 17.16
C PHE A 5 14.45 3.54 15.90
N TYR A 6 15.69 3.16 15.55
CA TYR A 6 15.96 2.28 14.42
C TYR A 6 15.32 0.89 14.60
N GLU A 7 15.50 0.27 15.76
CA GLU A 7 14.92 -1.03 16.09
C GLU A 7 13.39 -1.01 16.13
N ALA A 8 12.80 0.08 16.63
CA ALA A 8 11.35 0.28 16.61
C ALA A 8 10.82 0.46 15.17
N GLY A 9 11.54 1.22 14.34
CA GLY A 9 11.19 1.45 12.94
C GLY A 9 11.16 0.16 12.12
N LEU A 10 12.12 -0.75 12.33
CA LEU A 10 12.15 -2.06 11.66
C LEU A 10 10.88 -2.89 11.89
N LYS A 11 10.31 -2.84 13.12
CA LYS A 11 9.08 -3.57 13.47
C LYS A 11 7.84 -3.02 12.74
N VAL A 12 7.81 -1.73 12.45
CA VAL A 12 6.66 -1.07 11.78
C VAL A 12 6.81 -1.08 10.26
N ARG A 13 8.03 -1.22 9.74
CA ARG A 13 8.36 -1.12 8.31
C ARG A 13 7.51 -2.03 7.43
N GLY A 14 7.27 -3.27 7.86
CA GLY A 14 6.45 -4.23 7.09
C GLY A 14 5.00 -3.78 6.87
N ARG A 15 4.44 -2.94 7.75
CA ARG A 15 3.11 -2.34 7.54
C ARG A 15 3.15 -1.28 6.44
N ILE A 16 4.18 -0.44 6.48
CA ILE A 16 4.40 0.65 5.53
C ILE A 16 4.71 0.10 4.13
N GLU A 17 5.61 -0.87 4.03
CA GLU A 17 5.97 -1.52 2.76
C GLU A 17 4.76 -2.17 2.07
N ARG A 18 3.81 -2.74 2.84
CA ARG A 18 2.57 -3.30 2.29
C ARG A 18 1.72 -2.23 1.62
N VAL A 19 1.52 -1.08 2.27
CA VAL A 19 0.74 0.06 1.71
C VAL A 19 1.38 0.58 0.44
N PHE A 20 2.71 0.74 0.43
CA PHE A 20 3.42 1.16 -0.78
C PHE A 20 3.39 0.11 -1.89
N GLY A 21 3.42 -1.18 -1.53
CA GLY A 21 3.25 -2.28 -2.48
C GLY A 21 1.88 -2.26 -3.16
N GLU A 22 0.82 -2.03 -2.38
CA GLU A 22 -0.55 -1.88 -2.88
C GLU A 22 -0.67 -0.67 -3.82
N GLY A 23 -0.13 0.49 -3.43
CA GLY A 23 -0.13 1.68 -4.29
C GLY A 23 0.62 1.47 -5.61
N LYS A 24 1.83 0.90 -5.55
CA LYS A 24 2.66 0.68 -6.75
C LYS A 24 2.11 -0.40 -7.67
N GLY A 25 1.70 -1.53 -7.11
CA GLY A 25 1.25 -2.71 -7.86
C GLY A 25 -0.26 -2.75 -8.10
N GLY A 26 -1.05 -2.66 -7.05
CA GLY A 26 -2.52 -2.75 -7.09
C GLY A 26 -3.19 -1.54 -7.74
N HIS A 27 -2.60 -0.36 -7.57
CA HIS A 27 -3.14 0.91 -8.10
C HIS A 27 -2.31 1.55 -9.21
N GLY A 28 -1.30 0.84 -9.71
CA GLY A 28 -0.56 1.24 -10.91
C GLY A 28 0.33 2.47 -10.73
N LEU A 29 0.60 2.94 -9.51
CA LEU A 29 1.53 4.04 -9.26
C LEU A 29 2.94 3.73 -9.77
N GLY A 30 3.34 2.45 -9.78
CA GLY A 30 4.62 2.00 -10.35
C GLY A 30 4.66 2.03 -11.88
N ARG A 31 3.51 2.16 -12.56
CA ARG A 31 3.39 2.28 -14.02
C ARG A 31 2.95 3.67 -14.46
N CYS A 32 2.98 4.65 -13.56
CA CYS A 32 2.59 6.02 -13.85
C CYS A 32 3.51 6.60 -14.95
N ARG A 33 2.92 7.01 -16.09
CA ARG A 33 3.66 7.55 -17.25
C ARG A 33 3.74 9.08 -17.26
N TYR A 34 3.29 9.75 -16.20
CA TYR A 34 3.36 11.19 -16.11
C TYR A 34 4.79 11.65 -15.83
N LEU A 35 5.36 12.42 -16.75
CA LEU A 35 6.72 12.95 -16.66
C LEU A 35 6.83 14.20 -15.77
N GLY A 36 5.71 14.89 -15.53
CA GLY A 36 5.66 16.10 -14.71
C GLY A 36 5.21 15.83 -13.27
N LEU A 37 5.85 16.50 -12.30
CA LEU A 37 5.55 16.37 -10.87
C LEU A 37 4.09 16.67 -10.53
N ALA A 38 3.45 17.64 -11.20
CA ALA A 38 2.06 17.98 -10.94
C ALA A 38 1.12 16.80 -11.27
N ARG A 39 1.24 16.22 -12.46
CA ARG A 39 0.40 15.09 -12.90
C ARG A 39 0.73 13.81 -12.14
N TYR A 40 2.01 13.59 -11.84
CA TYR A 40 2.43 12.49 -10.97
C TYR A 40 1.84 12.65 -9.55
N GLY A 41 1.86 13.87 -9.01
CA GLY A 41 1.28 14.20 -7.71
C GLY A 41 -0.22 13.90 -7.67
N VAL A 42 -0.98 14.29 -8.68
CA VAL A 42 -2.41 13.95 -8.78
C VAL A 42 -2.61 12.42 -8.73
N GLN A 43 -1.84 11.64 -9.50
CA GLN A 43 -1.90 10.18 -9.46
C GLN A 43 -1.58 9.62 -8.06
N ALA A 44 -0.56 10.15 -7.40
CA ALA A 44 -0.16 9.74 -6.06
C ALA A 44 -1.25 10.05 -5.01
N TYR A 45 -1.84 11.24 -5.05
CA TYR A 45 -2.91 11.63 -4.13
C TYR A 45 -4.15 10.77 -4.32
N LEU A 46 -4.59 10.56 -5.56
CA LEU A 46 -5.74 9.70 -5.85
C LEU A 46 -5.49 8.25 -5.38
N THR A 47 -4.26 7.74 -5.57
CA THR A 47 -3.87 6.41 -5.09
C THR A 47 -3.95 6.32 -3.56
N ALA A 48 -3.42 7.32 -2.85
CA ALA A 48 -3.45 7.36 -1.39
C ALA A 48 -4.90 7.47 -0.85
N ILE A 49 -5.75 8.26 -1.51
CA ILE A 49 -7.17 8.37 -1.17
C ILE A 49 -7.86 7.01 -1.29
N VAL A 50 -7.65 6.28 -2.40
CA VAL A 50 -8.28 4.96 -2.59
C VAL A 50 -7.85 3.96 -1.53
N ILE A 51 -6.56 3.90 -1.20
CA ILE A 51 -6.06 2.98 -0.16
C ILE A 51 -6.69 3.32 1.20
N ASN A 52 -6.78 4.60 1.54
CA ASN A 52 -7.43 5.05 2.78
C ASN A 52 -8.92 4.70 2.80
N LEU A 53 -9.63 4.88 1.69
CA LEU A 53 -11.05 4.50 1.58
C LEU A 53 -11.24 2.99 1.78
N LYS A 54 -10.40 2.15 1.19
CA LYS A 54 -10.45 0.70 1.40
C LYS A 54 -10.24 0.34 2.87
N GLN A 55 -9.29 1.01 3.52
CA GLN A 55 -9.03 0.81 4.94
C GLN A 55 -10.24 1.23 5.79
N MET A 56 -10.90 2.35 5.47
CA MET A 56 -12.13 2.78 6.14
C MET A 56 -13.25 1.76 5.95
N VAL A 57 -13.48 1.27 4.73
CA VAL A 57 -14.49 0.23 4.46
C VAL A 57 -14.22 -1.02 5.28
N ARG A 58 -12.96 -1.47 5.35
CA ARG A 58 -12.58 -2.64 6.16
C ARG A 58 -12.83 -2.41 7.65
N GLN A 59 -12.56 -1.21 8.16
CA GLN A 59 -12.79 -0.87 9.56
C GLN A 59 -14.28 -0.77 9.91
N LEU A 60 -15.10 -0.23 9.01
CA LEU A 60 -16.53 0.00 9.25
C LEU A 60 -17.38 -1.25 9.02
N THR A 61 -17.03 -2.07 8.01
CA THR A 61 -17.88 -3.20 7.57
C THR A 61 -17.29 -4.56 7.91
N GLY A 62 -16.01 -4.64 8.29
CA GLY A 62 -15.28 -5.90 8.44
C GLY A 62 -14.95 -6.59 7.11
N VAL A 63 -15.39 -6.05 5.97
CA VAL A 63 -15.16 -6.63 4.64
C VAL A 63 -13.95 -5.95 4.00
N ALA A 64 -13.00 -6.75 3.51
CA ALA A 64 -11.89 -6.26 2.71
C ALA A 64 -12.30 -6.18 1.23
N LEU A 65 -12.16 -4.99 0.63
CA LEU A 65 -12.31 -4.83 -0.81
C LEU A 65 -11.14 -5.54 -1.50
N LYS A 66 -11.46 -6.38 -2.48
CA LYS A 66 -10.47 -7.21 -3.19
C LYS A 66 -9.69 -6.35 -4.18
N ASP A 67 -8.37 -6.46 -4.16
CA ASP A 67 -7.52 -5.86 -5.19
C ASP A 67 -7.49 -6.75 -6.43
N ASP A 68 -7.44 -6.14 -7.62
CA ASP A 68 -7.23 -6.83 -8.90
C ASP A 68 -5.80 -7.41 -9.04
N THR A 69 -4.97 -7.26 -8.01
CA THR A 69 -3.65 -7.89 -7.95
C THR A 69 -3.82 -9.41 -7.90
N LYS A 70 -3.34 -10.09 -8.96
CA LYS A 70 -3.33 -11.55 -9.09
C LYS A 70 -3.02 -12.21 -7.75
N PRO A 71 -3.77 -13.26 -7.35
CA PRO A 71 -3.59 -13.90 -6.06
C PRO A 71 -2.13 -14.36 -5.93
N LYS A 72 -1.37 -13.75 -5.01
CA LYS A 72 -0.11 -14.33 -4.57
C LYS A 72 -0.49 -15.62 -3.85
N LEU A 73 0.00 -16.72 -4.41
CA LEU A 73 -0.13 -18.10 -4.00
C LEU A 73 -0.43 -18.26 -2.50
N LYS A 74 -1.40 -19.13 -2.19
CA LYS A 74 -1.69 -19.60 -0.83
C LYS A 74 -0.38 -19.97 -0.12
N LEU A 75 -0.04 -19.26 0.94
CA LEU A 75 0.76 -19.84 2.02
C LEU A 75 -0.20 -20.15 3.17
N GLN A 76 -0.96 -21.21 2.96
CA GLN A 76 -1.52 -22.03 4.02
C GLN A 76 -1.15 -23.47 3.64
N ALA A 77 -0.10 -23.99 4.27
CA ALA A 77 0.16 -25.41 4.52
C ALA A 77 1.63 -25.57 4.96
N ALA A 78 1.82 -25.71 6.28
CA ALA A 78 2.81 -26.54 6.98
C ALA A 78 2.95 -25.99 8.42
#